data_AF-A0A3S1GES7-F1
#
_entry.id   AF-A0A3S1GES7-F1
#
_cell.length_a   1.000
_cell.length_b   1.000
_cell.length_c   1.000
_cell.angle_alpha   90.00
_cell.angle_beta   90.00
_cell.angle_gamma   90.00
#
_symmetry.space_group_name_H-M   'P 1'
#
loop_
_entity.id
_entity.type
_entity.pdbx_description
1 polymer ?
#
loop_
_entity_poly.entity_id
_entity_poly.type
_entity_poly.pdbx_seq_one_letter_code
_entity_poly.pdbx_strand_id
1 'polypeptide(L)'
;SSAADQVAVRVMRKPVPAEAVAALDAYVGKDEKMRAVSGDIWVVFSRETPSSRLLAATSHKRLGVGTSRNWNTVRKLAEMVGG
;
A
#
# COMPACT_ATOMS: atom_id res chain seq x y z
N SER A 1 -13.44 -1.85 16.20
CA SER A 1 -12.07 -1.44 15.80
C SER A 1 -11.93 -1.70 14.31
N SER A 2 -11.86 -0.66 13.46
CA SER A 2 -12.04 -0.86 12.01
C SER A 2 -10.70 -1.16 11.33
N ALA A 3 -10.63 -2.30 10.62
CA ALA A 3 -9.50 -2.71 9.78
C ALA A 3 -9.07 -1.64 8.76
N ALA A 4 -9.94 -0.66 8.48
CA ALA A 4 -9.69 0.52 7.67
C ALA A 4 -8.39 1.27 8.00
N ASP A 5 -8.02 1.40 9.28
CA ASP A 5 -6.83 2.17 9.67
C ASP A 5 -5.50 1.48 9.27
N GLN A 6 -5.54 0.18 9.02
CA GLN A 6 -4.39 -0.65 8.67
C GLN A 6 -4.13 -0.70 7.18
N VAL A 7 -4.97 -0.07 6.35
CA VAL A 7 -4.85 -0.12 4.90
C VAL A 7 -4.16 1.14 4.41
N ALA A 8 -3.14 0.99 3.57
CA ALA A 8 -2.63 2.07 2.75
C ALA A 8 -2.59 1.66 1.28
N VAL A 9 -2.76 2.66 0.43
CA VAL A 9 -2.52 2.56 -1.00
C VAL A 9 -1.33 3.43 -1.36
N ARG A 10 -0.45 2.91 -2.19
CA ARG A 10 0.57 3.69 -2.88
C ARG A 10 0.07 3.89 -4.31
N VAL A 11 -0.40 5.11 -4.58
CA VAL A 11 -0.88 5.52 -5.89
C VAL A 11 0.33 5.85 -6.75
N MET A 12 0.48 5.14 -7.87
CA MET A 12 1.69 5.15 -8.68
C MET A 12 1.47 6.00 -9.92
N ARG A 13 2.45 6.85 -10.28
CA ARG A 13 2.35 7.69 -11.49
C ARG A 13 2.45 6.86 -12.78
N LYS A 14 3.14 5.73 -12.70
CA LYS A 14 3.21 4.70 -13.74
C LYS A 14 2.91 3.35 -13.08
N PRO A 15 2.23 2.42 -13.76
CA PRO A 15 1.93 1.12 -13.20
C PRO A 15 3.22 0.43 -12.77
N VAL A 16 3.19 -0.20 -11.59
CA VAL A 16 4.34 -0.94 -11.06
C VAL A 16 4.59 -2.17 -11.94
N PRO A 17 5.84 -2.42 -12.36
CA PRO A 17 6.15 -3.59 -13.16
C PRO A 17 5.96 -4.87 -12.34
N ALA A 18 5.49 -5.94 -12.99
CA ALA A 18 5.15 -7.20 -12.32
C ALA A 18 6.33 -7.81 -11.54
N GLU A 19 7.57 -7.66 -12.04
CA GLU A 19 8.78 -8.10 -11.34
C GLU A 19 8.95 -7.43 -9.96
N ALA A 20 8.56 -6.16 -9.85
CA ALA A 20 8.68 -5.41 -8.61
C ALA A 20 7.58 -5.79 -7.63
N VAL A 21 6.38 -6.11 -8.13
CA VAL A 21 5.30 -6.70 -7.32
C VAL A 21 5.74 -8.05 -6.77
N ALA A 22 6.30 -8.92 -7.62
CA ALA A 22 6.81 -10.23 -7.19
C ALA A 22 7.93 -10.10 -6.15
N ALA A 23 8.84 -9.14 -6.32
CA ALA A 23 9.89 -8.87 -5.34
C ALA A 23 9.32 -8.39 -3.99
N LEU A 24 8.21 -7.64 -4.00
CA LEU A 24 7.56 -7.18 -2.78
C LEU A 24 6.87 -8.29 -1.99
N ASP A 25 6.45 -9.37 -2.66
CA ASP A 25 5.78 -10.52 -2.02
C ASP A 25 6.66 -11.18 -0.95
N ALA A 26 7.97 -11.23 -1.18
CA ALA A 26 8.95 -11.75 -0.24
C ALA A 26 9.05 -10.97 1.09
N TYR A 27 8.49 -9.75 1.14
CA TYR A 27 8.49 -8.91 2.35
C TYR A 27 7.15 -8.94 3.09
N VAL A 28 6.13 -9.61 2.56
CA VAL A 28 4.80 -9.70 3.18
C VAL A 28 4.90 -10.56 4.44
N GLY A 29 4.69 -9.94 5.61
CA GLY A 29 4.61 -10.63 6.88
C GLY A 29 3.34 -11.49 7.01
N LYS A 30 3.33 -12.38 8.02
CA LYS A 30 2.23 -13.32 8.29
C LYS A 30 0.85 -12.65 8.41
N ASP A 31 0.82 -11.47 9.02
CA ASP A 31 -0.42 -10.71 9.30
C ASP A 31 -0.55 -9.48 8.38
N GLU A 32 0.23 -9.45 7.31
CA GLU A 32 0.19 -8.41 6.29
C GLU A 32 -0.39 -8.95 4.99
N LYS A 33 -0.91 -8.05 4.17
CA LYS A 33 -1.38 -8.40 2.82
C LYS A 33 -0.94 -7.33 1.85
N MET A 34 -0.56 -7.74 0.66
CA MET A 34 -0.22 -6.83 -0.43
C MET A 34 -0.89 -7.27 -1.72
N ARG A 35 -1.41 -6.31 -2.48
CA ARG A 35 -2.02 -6.54 -3.79
C ARG A 35 -1.67 -5.41 -4.74
N ALA A 36 -1.33 -5.75 -5.97
CA ALA A 36 -1.31 -4.80 -7.07
C ALA A 36 -2.70 -4.74 -7.71
N VAL A 37 -3.30 -3.55 -7.78
CA VAL A 37 -4.61 -3.32 -8.41
C VAL A 37 -4.49 -2.12 -9.33
N SER A 38 -4.78 -2.31 -10.63
CA SER A 38 -4.67 -1.26 -11.65
C SER A 38 -3.30 -0.55 -11.73
N GLY A 39 -2.23 -1.21 -11.28
CA GLY A 39 -0.87 -0.65 -11.25
C GLY A 39 -0.49 0.05 -9.94
N ASP A 40 -1.43 0.20 -9.00
CA ASP A 40 -1.22 0.71 -7.66
C ASP A 40 -0.96 -0.42 -6.66
N ILE A 41 -0.22 -0.12 -5.59
CA ILE A 41 0.09 -1.09 -4.54
C ILE A 41 -0.82 -0.84 -3.34
N TRP A 42 -1.58 -1.84 -2.97
CA TRP A 42 -2.42 -1.86 -1.78
C TRP A 42 -1.76 -2.72 -0.71
N VAL A 43 -1.70 -2.21 0.50
CA VAL A 43 -1.08 -2.90 1.63
C VAL A 43 -2.01 -2.84 2.85
N VAL A 44 -2.13 -3.98 3.54
CA VAL A 44 -2.71 -4.10 4.88
C VAL A 44 -1.56 -4.38 5.84
N PHE A 45 -1.35 -3.51 6.82
CA PHE A 45 -0.29 -3.64 7.82
C PHE A 45 -0.79 -4.38 9.06
N SER A 46 0.11 -5.10 9.71
CA SER A 46 -0.16 -5.62 11.05
C SER A 46 -0.06 -4.50 12.09
N ARG A 47 -0.96 -4.50 13.07
CA ARG A 47 -0.89 -3.60 14.24
C ARG A 47 0.18 -4.03 15.23
N GLU A 48 0.56 -5.31 15.20
CA GLU A 48 1.48 -5.92 16.15
C GLU A 48 2.95 -5.69 15.75
N THR A 49 3.21 -5.21 14.53
CA THR A 49 4.57 -4.98 14.01
C THR A 49 4.71 -3.58 13.42
N PRO A 50 4.99 -2.56 14.26
CA PRO A 50 5.17 -1.18 13.78
C PRO A 50 6.40 -0.98 12.87
N SER A 51 7.33 -1.93 12.85
CA SER A 51 8.54 -1.94 12.00
C SER A 51 8.43 -2.90 10.82
N SER A 52 7.30 -2.84 10.09
CA SER A 52 7.06 -3.68 8.92
C SER A 52 8.15 -3.52 7.85
N ARG A 53 8.75 -4.65 7.43
CA ARG A 53 9.69 -4.70 6.30
C ARG A 53 9.00 -4.37 4.97
N LEU A 54 7.71 -4.70 4.86
CA LEU A 54 6.89 -4.37 3.70
C LEU A 54 6.69 -2.86 3.56
N LEU A 55 6.48 -2.11 4.66
CA LEU A 55 6.44 -0.65 4.64
C LEU A 55 7.74 -0.02 4.12
N ALA A 56 8.88 -0.54 4.58
CA ALA A 56 10.20 -0.08 4.13
C ALA A 56 10.42 -0.37 2.64
N ALA A 57 10.11 -1.59 2.20
CA ALA A 57 10.26 -2.02 0.80
C ALA A 57 9.32 -1.24 -0.13
N THR A 58 8.08 -1.00 0.30
CA THR A 58 7.09 -0.22 -0.45
C THR A 58 7.37 1.28 -0.45
N SER A 59 8.31 1.79 0.34
CA SER A 59 8.76 3.19 0.30
C SER A 59 10.01 3.38 -0.56
N HIS A 60 10.60 2.29 -1.05
CA HIS A 60 11.85 2.33 -1.80
C HIS A 60 11.66 3.02 -3.17
N LYS A 61 12.66 3.83 -3.58
CA LYS A 61 12.64 4.57 -4.85
C LYS A 61 12.58 3.66 -6.08
N ARG A 62 12.94 2.39 -5.93
CA ARG A 62 12.98 1.37 -7.00
C ARG A 62 11.59 1.03 -7.56
N LEU A 63 10.51 1.37 -6.84
CA LEU A 63 9.13 1.21 -7.33
C LEU A 63 8.67 2.36 -8.25
N GLY A 64 9.46 3.43 -8.35
CA GLY A 64 9.09 4.64 -9.09
C GLY A 64 8.40 5.70 -8.24
N VAL A 65 7.94 6.77 -8.90
CA VAL A 65 7.27 7.90 -8.25
C VAL A 65 5.83 7.52 -7.96
N GLY A 66 5.49 7.52 -6.67
CA GLY A 66 4.15 7.18 -6.19
C GLY A 66 3.94 7.80 -4.81
N THR A 67 2.68 8.07 -4.49
CA THR A 67 2.26 8.77 -3.29
C THR A 67 1.51 7.82 -2.37
N SER A 68 2.00 7.64 -1.15
CA SER A 68 1.34 6.82 -0.14
C SER A 68 0.20 7.58 0.53
N ARG A 69 -0.94 6.91 0.70
CA ARG A 69 -2.14 7.42 1.37
C ARG A 69 -2.73 6.33 2.25
N ASN A 70 -3.02 6.66 3.51
CA ASN A 70 -3.79 5.78 4.38
C ASN A 70 -5.25 5.74 3.88
N TRP A 71 -5.92 4.60 4.01
CA TRP A 71 -7.31 4.40 3.62
C TRP A 71 -8.31 5.35 4.31
N ASN A 72 -8.00 5.83 5.52
CA ASN A 72 -8.76 6.92 6.15
C ASN A 72 -8.72 8.20 5.30
N THR A 73 -7.59 8.49 4.65
CA THR A 73 -7.47 9.61 3.70
C THR A 73 -8.18 9.31 2.39
N VAL A 74 -8.08 8.09 1.87
CA VAL A 74 -8.78 7.68 0.64
C VAL A 74 -10.30 7.78 0.79
N ARG A 75 -10.86 7.33 1.92
CA ARG A 75 -12.30 7.46 2.18
C ARG A 75 -12.74 8.92 2.23
N LYS A 76 -12.00 9.78 2.95
CA LYS A 76 -12.32 11.22 2.98
C LYS A 76 -12.27 11.85 1.58
N LEU A 77 -11.30 11.45 0.75
CA LEU A 77 -11.24 11.92 -0.65
C LEU A 77 -12.42 11.41 -1.48
N ALA A 78 -12.84 10.16 -1.30
CA ALA A 78 -14.01 9.60 -1.97
C ALA A 78 -15.30 10.32 -1.55
N GLU A 79 -15.44 10.66 -0.26
CA GLU A 79 -16.55 11.47 0.24
C GLU A 79 -16.58 12.88 -0.37
N MET A 80 -15.40 13.47 -0.65
CA MET A 80 -15.29 14.79 -1.26
C MET A 80 -15.53 14.81 -2.77
N VAL A 81 -15.27 13.70 -3.48
CA VAL A 81 -15.43 13.61 -4.96
C VAL A 81 -16.79 13.02 -5.34
N GLY A 82 -17.44 12.25 -4.45
CA GLY A 82 -18.77 11.70 -4.65
C GLY A 82 -19.92 12.57 -4.13
N GLY A 83 -19.63 13.80 -3.71
CA GLY A 83 -20.61 14.80 -3.28
C GLY A 83 -21.06 15.71 -4.41
#